data_AF-A0A167UEF1-F1
#
_entry.id   AF-A0A167UEF1-F1
#
_cell.length_a   1.000
_cell.length_b   1.000
_cell.length_c   1.000
_cell.angle_alpha   90.00
_cell.angle_beta   90.00
_cell.angle_gamma   90.00
#
_symmetry.space_group_name_H-M   'P 1'
#
loop_
_entity.id
_entity.type
_entity.pdbx_description
1 polymer ?
#
loop_
_entity_poly.entity_id
_entity_poly.type
_entity_poly.pdbx_seq_one_letter_code
_entity_poly.pdbx_strand_id
1 'polypeptide(L)'
;MHATLTCCKCGYELTRPDINLPEPPFPDLLNLDSNYVLPAAQSNVILNSISSALHDVEQLNQDISRLQRALSELRRKRSEAQSFARAHRTLVAPIRQMPAEIIADIFLHCIEDSLAHPILLASICSRWRAIALASTRLW
;
A
#
# COMPACT_ATOMS: atom_id res chain seq x y z
N MET A 1 27.71 -19.01 15.42
CA MET A 1 26.28 -19.38 15.39
C MET A 1 25.52 -18.13 14.96
N HIS A 2 25.14 -18.03 13.68
CA HIS A 2 24.35 -16.88 13.21
C HIS A 2 22.88 -17.12 13.56
N ALA A 3 22.26 -16.20 14.28
CA ALA A 3 20.84 -16.28 14.61
C ALA A 3 20.01 -16.02 13.34
N THR A 4 19.26 -17.02 12.90
CA THR A 4 18.35 -16.91 11.77
C THR A 4 17.13 -16.09 12.19
N LEU A 5 17.02 -14.85 11.70
CA LEU A 5 15.83 -14.03 11.96
C LEU A 5 14.79 -14.33 10.89
N THR A 6 13.78 -15.11 11.24
CA THR A 6 12.63 -15.37 10.36
C THR A 6 11.45 -14.47 10.71
N CYS A 7 10.81 -13.92 9.70
CA CYS A 7 9.56 -13.17 9.88
C CYS A 7 8.46 -14.13 10.34
N CYS A 8 7.89 -13.92 11.53
CA CYS A 8 6.85 -14.79 12.09
C CYS A 8 5.53 -14.82 11.31
N LYS A 9 5.32 -13.91 10.34
CA LYS A 9 4.10 -13.84 9.53
C LYS A 9 4.23 -14.43 8.13
N CYS A 10 5.39 -14.28 7.48
CA CYS A 10 5.59 -14.83 6.15
C CYS A 10 6.65 -15.93 6.12
N GLY A 11 7.39 -16.16 7.20
CA GLY A 11 8.50 -17.12 7.37
C GLY A 11 9.78 -16.74 6.63
N TYR A 12 9.88 -15.53 6.10
CA TYR A 12 11.02 -15.08 5.29
C TYR A 12 12.24 -14.87 6.19
N GLU A 13 13.40 -15.40 5.79
CA GLU A 13 14.67 -15.15 6.47
C GLU A 13 15.14 -13.74 6.17
N LEU A 14 15.05 -12.87 7.18
CA LEU A 14 15.50 -11.47 7.14
C LEU A 14 17.03 -11.35 7.12
N THR A 15 17.73 -12.46 7.33
CA THR A 15 19.18 -12.57 7.40
C THR A 15 19.78 -13.32 6.23
N ARG A 16 19.02 -13.59 5.14
CA ARG A 16 19.62 -14.18 3.93
C ARG A 16 20.72 -13.22 3.47
N PRO A 17 22.00 -13.66 3.39
CA PRO A 17 23.07 -12.80 2.92
C PRO A 17 22.74 -12.34 1.50
N ASP A 18 23.13 -11.11 1.16
CA ASP A 18 22.98 -10.59 -0.20
C ASP A 18 23.58 -11.60 -1.19
N ILE A 19 22.86 -11.85 -2.29
CA ILE A 19 23.40 -12.65 -3.39
C ILE A 19 24.50 -11.80 -4.03
N ASN A 20 25.74 -12.07 -3.65
CA ASN A 20 26.90 -11.50 -4.32
C ASN A 20 26.94 -12.07 -5.73
N LEU A 21 26.83 -11.20 -6.74
CA LEU A 21 27.03 -11.64 -8.11
C LEU A 21 28.42 -12.28 -8.23
N PRO A 22 28.54 -13.52 -8.73
CA PRO A 22 29.85 -14.10 -8.96
C PRO A 22 30.59 -13.25 -10.00
N GLU A 23 31.87 -12.98 -9.74
CA GLU A 23 32.73 -12.34 -10.73
C GLU A 23 32.75 -13.19 -12.00
N PRO A 24 32.66 -12.57 -13.19
CA PRO A 24 32.69 -13.31 -14.44
C PRO A 24 34.01 -14.10 -14.51
N PRO A 25 33.98 -15.39 -14.87
CA PRO A 25 35.18 -16.23 -14.84
C PRO A 25 36.25 -15.77 -15.84
N PHE A 26 35.84 -15.09 -16.92
CA PHE A 26 36.73 -14.56 -17.95
C PHE A 26 36.25 -13.16 -18.40
N PRO A 27 36.52 -12.10 -17.63
CA PRO A 27 36.01 -10.74 -17.91
C PRO A 27 36.51 -10.20 -19.26
N ASP A 28 37.75 -10.52 -19.62
CA ASP A 28 38.38 -10.07 -20.86
C ASP A 28 37.69 -10.62 -22.12
N LEU A 29 36.95 -11.73 -21.98
CA LEU A 29 36.23 -12.35 -23.09
C LEU A 29 34.86 -11.72 -23.37
N LEU A 30 34.33 -10.86 -22.48
CA LEU A 30 33.00 -10.26 -22.61
C LEU A 30 32.94 -9.15 -23.69
N ASN A 31 34.08 -8.56 -24.05
CA ASN A 31 34.17 -7.41 -24.97
C ASN A 31 34.81 -7.74 -26.33
N LEU A 32 35.03 -9.03 -26.65
CA LEU A 32 35.63 -9.44 -27.92
C LEU A 32 34.58 -9.46 -29.05
N ASP A 33 34.77 -8.61 -30.07
CA ASP A 33 34.06 -8.70 -31.35
C ASP A 33 34.57 -9.95 -32.12
N SER A 34 33.70 -10.94 -32.23
CA SER A 34 34.02 -12.37 -32.28
C SER A 34 34.57 -12.94 -33.60
N ASN A 35 35.64 -13.74 -33.49
CA ASN A 35 35.84 -15.05 -34.15
C ASN A 35 36.54 -16.07 -33.23
N TYR A 36 36.55 -15.84 -31.91
CA TYR A 36 37.29 -16.66 -30.95
C TYR A 36 36.46 -17.88 -30.51
N VAL A 37 36.95 -19.08 -30.79
CA VAL A 37 36.34 -20.33 -30.32
C VAL A 37 36.88 -20.66 -28.94
N LEU A 38 36.00 -20.63 -27.93
CA LEU A 38 36.35 -21.00 -26.56
C LEU A 38 36.74 -22.49 -26.47
N PRO A 39 37.86 -22.81 -25.78
CA PRO A 39 38.19 -24.18 -25.43
C PRO A 39 37.10 -24.82 -24.56
N ALA A 40 36.86 -26.13 -24.75
CA ALA A 40 35.81 -26.86 -24.03
C ALA A 40 35.85 -26.71 -22.50
N ALA A 41 37.04 -26.62 -21.91
CA ALA A 41 37.22 -26.38 -20.48
C ALA A 41 36.68 -25.00 -20.04
N GLN A 42 36.92 -23.95 -20.82
CA GLN A 42 36.43 -22.59 -20.54
C GLN A 42 34.92 -22.51 -20.75
N SER A 43 34.40 -23.16 -21.81
CA SER A 43 32.96 -23.26 -22.06
C SER A 43 32.21 -23.90 -20.90
N ASN A 44 32.74 -24.99 -20.32
CA ASN A 44 32.11 -25.64 -19.17
C ASN A 44 32.08 -24.74 -17.92
N VAL A 45 33.15 -23.97 -17.66
CA VAL A 45 33.19 -23.02 -16.54
C VAL A 45 32.14 -21.93 -16.71
N ILE A 46 32.02 -21.37 -17.92
CA ILE A 46 31.00 -20.35 -18.23
C ILE A 46 29.59 -20.94 -18.06
N LEU A 47 29.32 -22.14 -18.60
CA LEU A 47 28.02 -22.78 -18.48
C LEU A 47 27.62 -23.04 -17.02
N ASN A 48 28.57 -23.48 -16.18
CA ASN A 48 28.33 -23.66 -14.74
C ASN A 48 28.02 -22.33 -14.06
N SER A 49 28.75 -21.26 -14.40
CA SER A 49 28.50 -19.92 -13.86
C SER A 49 27.12 -19.38 -14.27
N ILE A 50 26.71 -19.59 -15.52
CA ILE A 50 25.38 -19.24 -16.01
C ILE A 50 24.32 -20.04 -15.26
N SER A 51 24.50 -21.36 -15.11
CA SER A 51 23.54 -22.20 -14.41
C SER A 51 23.37 -21.79 -12.94
N SER A 52 24.45 -21.41 -12.25
CA SER A 52 24.39 -20.88 -10.89
C SER A 52 23.62 -19.56 -10.84
N ALA A 53 23.93 -18.62 -11.73
CA ALA A 53 23.25 -17.32 -11.77
C ALA A 53 21.75 -17.46 -12.07
N LEU A 54 21.37 -18.36 -12.98
CA LEU A 54 19.96 -18.63 -13.27
C LEU A 54 19.23 -19.28 -12.07
N HIS A 55 19.91 -20.14 -11.31
CA HIS A 55 19.36 -20.69 -10.08
C HIS A 55 19.10 -19.59 -9.04
N ASP A 56 20.04 -18.66 -8.87
CA ASP A 56 19.89 -17.52 -7.96
C ASP A 56 18.73 -16.60 -8.37
N VAL A 57 18.56 -16.34 -9.67
CA VAL A 57 17.41 -15.58 -10.20
C VAL A 57 16.09 -16.25 -9.85
N GLU A 58 16.00 -17.58 -10.01
CA GLU A 58 14.78 -18.32 -9.66
C GLU A 58 14.48 -18.23 -8.16
N GLN A 59 15.50 -18.33 -7.31
CA GLN A 59 15.36 -18.13 -5.86
C GLN A 59 14.86 -16.71 -5.52
N LEU A 60 15.40 -15.68 -6.17
CA LEU A 60 14.95 -14.30 -5.98
C LEU A 60 13.50 -14.10 -6.43
N ASN A 61 13.08 -14.70 -7.53
CA ASN A 61 11.70 -14.62 -8.01
C ASN A 61 10.71 -15.23 -7.02
N GLN A 62 11.09 -16.34 -6.37
CA GLN A 62 10.29 -16.96 -5.31
C GLN A 62 10.17 -16.05 -4.09
N ASP A 63 11.27 -15.42 -3.68
CA ASP A 63 11.30 -14.47 -2.57
C ASP A 63 10.45 -13.22 -2.86
N ILE A 64 10.59 -12.64 -4.05
CA ILE A 64 9.76 -11.51 -4.53
C ILE A 64 8.28 -11.90 -4.46
N SER A 65 7.91 -13.06 -5.01
CA SER A 65 6.53 -13.54 -5.04
C SER A 65 5.96 -13.74 -3.63
N ARG A 66 6.78 -14.24 -2.69
CA ARG A 66 6.40 -14.40 -1.28
C ARG A 66 6.18 -13.06 -0.60
N LEU A 67 7.09 -12.11 -0.76
CA LEU A 67 7.00 -10.78 -0.15
C LEU A 67 5.83 -9.97 -0.72
N GLN A 68 5.57 -10.06 -2.03
CA GLN A 68 4.41 -9.43 -2.66
C GLN A 68 3.08 -9.94 -2.08
N ARG A 69 2.95 -11.25 -1.85
CA ARG A 69 1.78 -11.84 -1.17
C ARG A 69 1.63 -11.36 0.27
N ALA A 70 2.72 -11.27 1.02
CA ALA A 70 2.67 -10.75 2.39
C ALA A 70 2.24 -9.26 2.42
N LEU A 71 2.76 -8.47 1.47
CA LEU A 71 2.43 -7.06 1.34
C LEU A 71 0.97 -6.84 0.93
N SER A 72 0.43 -7.64 0.01
CA SER A 72 -0.97 -7.53 -0.41
C SER A 72 -1.93 -7.82 0.74
N GLU A 73 -1.63 -8.85 1.54
CA GLU A 73 -2.43 -9.21 2.71
C GLU A 73 -2.40 -8.13 3.80
N LEU A 74 -1.23 -7.52 4.06
CA LEU A 74 -1.12 -6.39 4.98
C LEU A 74 -1.89 -5.16 4.49
N ARG A 75 -1.85 -4.88 3.18
CA ARG A 75 -2.63 -3.78 2.57
C ARG A 75 -4.13 -4.02 2.70
N ARG A 76 -4.60 -5.25 2.50
CA ARG A 76 -6.01 -5.64 2.70
C ARG A 76 -6.44 -5.39 4.14
N LYS A 77 -5.72 -5.95 5.12
CA LYS A 77 -6.00 -5.77 6.55
C LYS A 77 -6.02 -4.30 6.97
N ARG A 78 -5.06 -3.51 6.48
CA ARG A 78 -5.02 -2.05 6.72
C ARG A 78 -6.28 -1.37 6.18
N SER A 79 -6.69 -1.70 4.95
CA SER A 79 -7.88 -1.12 4.33
C SER A 79 -9.14 -1.42 5.14
N GLU A 80 -9.30 -2.67 5.59
CA GLU A 80 -10.43 -3.10 6.44
C GLU A 80 -10.47 -2.34 7.76
N ALA A 81 -9.33 -2.25 8.46
CA ALA A 81 -9.23 -1.51 9.72
C ALA A 81 -9.54 -0.01 9.54
N GLN A 82 -9.06 0.60 8.45
CA GLN A 82 -9.36 2.00 8.13
C GLN A 82 -10.85 2.21 7.84
N SER A 83 -11.47 1.32 7.08
CA SER A 83 -12.90 1.39 6.78
C SER A 83 -13.76 1.21 8.04
N PHE A 84 -13.40 0.25 8.90
CA PHE A 84 -14.02 0.09 10.22
C PHE A 84 -13.93 1.39 11.04
N ALA A 85 -12.73 1.96 11.16
CA ALA A 85 -12.53 3.19 11.93
C ALA A 85 -13.31 4.38 11.37
N ARG A 86 -13.36 4.55 10.04
CA ARG A 86 -14.13 5.62 9.38
C ARG A 86 -15.63 5.49 9.65
N ALA A 87 -16.18 4.28 9.50
CA ALA A 87 -17.60 4.02 9.75
C ALA A 87 -17.98 4.41 11.19
N HIS A 88 -17.17 4.00 12.17
CA HIS A 88 -17.45 4.28 13.59
C HIS A 88 -17.19 5.73 13.97
N ARG A 89 -16.15 6.38 13.44
CA ARG A 89 -15.93 7.83 13.64
C ARG A 89 -17.13 8.65 13.19
N THR A 90 -17.79 8.22 12.12
CA THR A 90 -18.98 8.90 11.61
C THR A 90 -20.14 8.81 12.60
N LEU A 91 -20.27 7.71 13.35
CA LEU A 91 -21.31 7.54 14.38
C LEU A 91 -21.11 8.47 15.58
N VAL A 92 -19.87 8.67 15.99
CA VAL A 92 -19.51 9.55 17.13
C VAL A 92 -19.18 10.98 16.71
N ALA A 93 -19.41 11.33 15.45
CA ALA A 93 -19.12 12.68 14.98
C ALA A 93 -19.97 13.72 15.75
N PRO A 94 -19.39 14.83 16.22
CA PRO A 94 -20.11 15.85 17.01
C PRO A 94 -21.38 16.33 16.32
N ILE A 95 -21.37 16.45 14.99
CA ILE A 95 -22.54 16.85 14.19
C ILE A 95 -23.74 15.89 14.31
N ARG A 96 -23.55 14.65 14.76
CA ARG A 96 -24.62 13.68 15.06
C ARG A 96 -25.11 13.73 16.51
N GLN A 97 -24.32 14.32 17.40
CA GLN A 97 -24.63 14.45 18.82
C GLN A 97 -25.16 15.84 19.19
N MET A 98 -24.87 16.84 18.36
CA MET A 98 -25.32 18.21 18.57
C MET A 98 -26.85 18.30 18.53
N PRO A 99 -27.51 19.00 19.45
CA PRO A 99 -28.96 19.19 19.45
C PRO A 99 -29.45 19.83 18.15
N ALA A 100 -30.71 19.59 17.79
CA ALA A 100 -31.29 20.10 16.54
C ALA A 100 -31.38 21.63 16.55
N GLU A 101 -31.61 22.21 17.73
CA GLU A 101 -31.72 23.64 17.99
C GLU A 101 -30.41 24.35 17.67
N ILE A 102 -29.29 23.81 18.15
CA ILE A 102 -27.95 24.37 17.89
C ILE A 102 -27.59 24.29 16.41
N ILE A 103 -27.98 23.20 15.72
CA ILE A 103 -27.77 23.08 14.27
C ILE A 103 -28.62 24.11 13.51
N ALA A 104 -29.88 24.33 13.91
CA ALA A 104 -30.76 25.32 13.30
C ALA A 104 -30.24 26.76 13.53
N ASP A 105 -29.73 27.08 14.72
CA ASP A 105 -29.11 28.37 15.00
C ASP A 105 -27.88 28.59 14.13
N ILE A 106 -27.02 27.58 13.95
CA ILE A 106 -25.88 27.67 13.02
C ILE A 106 -26.36 27.93 11.59
N PHE A 107 -27.42 27.24 11.15
CA PHE A 107 -27.98 27.46 9.81
C PHE A 107 -28.44 28.90 9.60
N LEU A 108 -29.11 29.49 10.60
CA LEU A 108 -29.54 30.88 10.56
C LEU A 108 -28.35 31.81 10.38
N HIS A 109 -27.29 31.65 11.17
CA HIS A 109 -26.07 32.47 11.04
C HIS A 109 -25.43 32.30 9.65
N CYS A 110 -25.36 31.06 9.12
CA CYS A 110 -24.82 30.83 7.77
C CYS A 110 -25.64 31.48 6.66
N ILE A 111 -26.96 31.62 6.83
CA ILE A 111 -27.83 32.29 5.87
C ILE A 111 -27.71 33.81 5.99
N GLU A 112 -27.71 34.33 7.22
CA GLU A 112 -27.52 35.76 7.51
C GLU A 112 -26.20 36.29 6.96
N ASP A 113 -25.11 35.53 7.12
CA ASP A 113 -23.79 35.84 6.57
C ASP A 113 -23.67 35.54 5.07
N SER A 114 -24.76 35.14 4.40
CA SER A 114 -24.81 34.78 2.97
C SER A 114 -23.83 33.66 2.56
N LEU A 115 -23.43 32.81 3.52
CA LEU A 115 -22.52 31.68 3.31
C LEU A 115 -23.23 30.48 2.68
N ALA A 116 -24.54 30.33 2.94
CA ALA A 116 -25.32 29.21 2.44
C ALA A 116 -26.79 29.58 2.23
N HIS A 117 -27.48 28.77 1.44
CA HIS A 117 -28.93 28.84 1.28
C HIS A 117 -29.59 27.66 2.00
N PRO A 118 -30.85 27.78 2.46
CA PRO A 118 -31.56 26.72 3.18
C PRO A 118 -31.58 25.38 2.42
N ILE A 119 -31.75 25.45 1.10
CA ILE A 119 -31.76 24.30 0.21
C ILE A 119 -30.38 23.61 0.17
N LEU A 120 -29.29 24.39 0.18
CA LEU A 120 -27.92 23.85 0.21
C LEU A 120 -27.68 23.13 1.53
N LEU A 121 -28.08 23.73 2.66
CA LEU A 121 -27.93 23.12 3.98
C LEU A 121 -28.75 21.82 4.10
N ALA A 122 -29.98 21.81 3.56
CA ALA A 122 -30.83 20.63 3.47
C ALA A 122 -30.32 19.55 2.50
N SER A 123 -29.32 19.83 1.66
CA SER A 123 -28.73 18.86 0.73
C SER A 123 -27.63 18.00 1.37
N ILE A 124 -27.00 18.47 2.45
CA ILE A 124 -25.78 17.87 3.03
C ILE A 124 -25.99 16.46 3.55
N CYS A 125 -27.02 16.24 4.38
CA CYS A 125 -27.40 14.91 4.84
C CYS A 125 -28.87 14.85 5.27
N SER A 126 -29.40 13.64 5.49
CA SER A 126 -30.79 13.43 5.90
C SER A 126 -31.13 14.12 7.22
N ARG A 127 -30.21 14.14 8.19
CA ARG A 127 -30.41 14.83 9.48
C ARG A 127 -30.54 16.34 9.29
N TRP A 128 -29.64 16.95 8.51
CA TRP A 128 -29.65 18.40 8.25
C TRP A 128 -30.92 18.80 7.49
N ARG A 129 -31.36 17.97 6.54
CA ARG A 129 -32.64 18.16 5.86
C ARG A 129 -33.82 18.16 6.83
N ALA A 130 -33.89 17.18 7.73
CA ALA A 130 -34.97 17.10 8.71
C ALA A 130 -35.01 18.33 9.61
N ILE A 131 -33.85 18.79 10.09
CA ILE A 131 -33.73 19.99 10.93
C ILE A 131 -34.13 21.26 10.15
N ALA A 132 -33.66 21.38 8.90
CA ALA A 132 -33.95 22.52 8.05
C ALA A 132 -35.44 22.64 7.70
N LEU A 133 -36.10 21.51 7.44
CA LEU A 133 -37.55 21.47 7.16
C LEU A 133 -38.39 21.71 8.42
N ALA A 134 -37.92 21.30 9.60
CA ALA A 134 -38.60 21.54 10.86
C ALA A 134 -38.47 23.00 11.36
N SER A 135 -37.46 23.73 10.87
CA SER A 135 -37.18 25.10 11.31
C SER A 135 -37.80 26.11 10.35
N THR A 136 -38.96 26.65 10.70
CA THR A 136 -39.69 27.65 9.89
C THR A 136 -38.92 28.95 9.69
N ARG A 137 -37.99 29.29 10.59
CA ARG A 137 -37.15 30.51 10.51
C ARG A 137 -36.13 30.50 9.36
N LEU A 138 -35.91 29.35 8.71
CA LEU A 138 -34.94 29.21 7.63
C LEU A 138 -35.51 29.53 6.25
N TRP A 139 -36.82 29.75 6.11
CA TRP A 139 -37.52 29.98 4.83
C TRP A 139 -38.12 31.39 4.81
#